data_AF-A0A290QEM9-F1
#
_entry.id   AF-A0A290QEM9-F1
#
_cell.length_a   1.000
_cell.length_b   1.000
_cell.length_c   1.000
_cell.angle_alpha   90.00
_cell.angle_beta   90.00
_cell.angle_gamma   90.00
#
_symmetry.space_group_name_H-M   'P 1'
#
loop_
_entity.id
_entity.type
_entity.pdbx_description
1 polymer ?
#
loop_
_entity_poly.entity_id
_entity_poly.type
_entity_poly.pdbx_seq_one_letter_code
_entity_poly.pdbx_strand_id
1 'polypeptide(L)'
;MDLSRAAAIANANVPDGFFVSVESAKEITHGWYFPYLYNGPPAAGSKGMIIDKADGSVHKLGSAFTLERDLAAFDQGFRFGAAYLVVHKVGDLTGAVNELLKVRITEAVPEFAHGVEWRIPKPLTSKDIEARLRALPAKFGPISVYFSVESLQ
;
A
#
# COMPACT_ATOMS: atom_id res chain seq x y z
N MET A 1 11.77 16.38 7.86
CA MET A 1 10.98 17.41 7.14
C MET A 1 10.12 18.20 8.12
N ASP A 2 10.03 19.53 7.97
CA ASP A 2 9.14 20.37 8.79
C ASP A 2 7.67 20.33 8.31
N LEU A 3 6.76 20.86 9.14
CA LEU A 3 5.32 20.89 8.89
C LEU A 3 4.96 21.73 7.66
N SER A 4 5.58 22.90 7.46
CA SER A 4 5.26 23.79 6.34
C SER A 4 5.56 23.13 5.00
N ARG A 5 6.71 22.48 4.87
CA ARG A 5 7.08 21.71 3.68
C ARG A 5 6.17 20.51 3.48
N ALA A 6 5.85 19.77 4.54
CA ALA A 6 4.94 18.63 4.46
C ALA A 6 3.53 19.07 4.02
N ALA A 7 3.03 20.20 4.53
CA ALA A 7 1.74 20.76 4.16
C ALA A 7 1.69 21.21 2.70
N ALA A 8 2.78 21.77 2.16
CA ALA A 8 2.85 22.10 0.74
C ALA A 8 2.73 20.85 -0.15
N ILE A 9 3.42 19.76 0.22
CA ILE A 9 3.31 18.47 -0.48
C ILE A 9 1.89 17.90 -0.36
N ALA A 10 1.30 17.95 0.83
CA ALA A 10 -0.05 17.45 1.07
C ALA A 10 -1.11 18.18 0.23
N ASN A 11 -1.05 19.52 0.18
CA ASN A 11 -1.95 20.33 -0.64
C ASN A 11 -1.79 20.04 -2.14
N ALA A 12 -0.57 19.75 -2.62
CA ALA A 12 -0.35 19.41 -4.02
C ALA A 12 -0.87 18.02 -4.41
N ASN A 13 -1.17 17.14 -3.45
CA ASN A 13 -1.54 15.74 -3.69
C ASN A 13 -2.96 15.38 -3.23
N VAL A 14 -3.69 16.36 -2.68
CA VAL A 14 -5.06 16.17 -2.20
C VAL A 14 -5.99 15.87 -3.39
N PRO A 15 -6.88 14.86 -3.30
CA PRO A 15 -7.82 14.58 -4.37
C PRO A 15 -8.81 15.73 -4.59
N ASP A 16 -9.31 15.85 -5.82
CA ASP A 16 -10.31 16.88 -6.18
C ASP A 16 -11.51 16.85 -5.24
N GLY A 17 -11.95 18.04 -4.83
CA GLY A 17 -13.04 18.23 -3.88
C GLY A 17 -12.62 18.18 -2.41
N PHE A 18 -11.45 17.60 -2.09
CA PHE A 18 -10.93 17.57 -0.73
C PHE A 18 -9.90 18.69 -0.51
N PHE A 19 -9.67 19.01 0.76
CA PHE A 19 -8.59 19.89 1.20
C PHE A 19 -7.94 19.34 2.47
N VAL A 20 -6.77 19.86 2.80
CA VAL A 20 -6.06 19.56 4.06
C VAL A 20 -5.82 20.85 4.83
N SER A 21 -5.76 20.76 6.16
CA SER A 21 -5.44 21.90 7.03
C SER A 21 -4.20 21.60 7.85
N VAL A 22 -3.32 22.61 7.98
CA VAL A 22 -2.14 22.57 8.85
C VAL A 22 -2.55 22.40 10.31
N GLU A 23 -3.65 23.02 10.73
CA GLU A 23 -4.15 22.96 12.12
C GLU A 23 -4.63 21.56 12.50
N SER A 24 -5.07 20.78 11.51
CA SER A 24 -5.54 19.41 11.71
C SER A 24 -4.44 18.37 11.51
N ALA A 25 -3.22 18.80 11.15
CA ALA A 25 -2.10 17.91 10.94
C ALA A 25 -1.66 17.29 12.27
N LYS A 26 -1.27 16.02 12.22
CA LYS A 26 -0.68 15.31 13.35
C LYS A 26 0.72 14.86 13.01
N GLU A 27 1.66 15.19 13.88
CA GLU A 27 3.00 14.64 13.78
C GLU A 27 3.00 13.18 14.25
N ILE A 28 3.65 12.30 13.49
CA ILE A 28 4.00 10.93 13.90
C ILE A 28 5.53 10.76 13.80
N THR A 29 6.04 9.62 14.28
CA THR A 29 7.49 9.39 14.40
C THR A 29 8.20 9.62 13.07
N HIS A 30 7.68 9.00 12.00
CA HIS A 30 8.32 9.05 10.69
C HIS A 30 7.64 9.98 9.68
N GLY A 31 6.62 10.75 10.08
CA GLY A 31 5.81 11.47 9.11
C GLY A 31 4.93 12.59 9.67
N TRP A 32 4.18 13.20 8.77
CA TRP A 32 3.09 14.13 9.06
C TRP A 32 1.78 13.58 8.48
N TYR A 33 0.81 13.32 9.33
CA TYR A 33 -0.52 12.91 8.91
C TYR A 33 -1.43 14.12 8.69
N PHE A 34 -2.07 14.17 7.53
CA PHE A 34 -3.05 15.19 7.16
C PHE A 34 -4.40 14.52 6.92
N PRO A 35 -5.43 14.78 7.75
CA PRO A 35 -6.77 14.30 7.48
C PRO A 35 -7.36 15.01 6.26
N TYR A 36 -8.13 14.28 5.47
CA TYR A 36 -8.91 14.91 4.40
C TYR A 36 -10.15 15.60 4.97
N LEU A 37 -10.33 16.84 4.53
CA LEU A 37 -11.48 17.67 4.84
C LEU A 37 -12.29 17.88 3.55
N TYR A 38 -13.61 17.97 3.69
CA TYR A 38 -14.53 18.08 2.57
C TYR A 38 -15.70 19.00 2.95
N ASN A 39 -16.05 19.94 2.07
CA ASN A 39 -17.19 20.84 2.27
C ASN A 39 -18.44 20.21 1.65
N GLY A 40 -18.98 19.17 2.30
CA GLY A 40 -20.20 18.48 1.87
C GLY A 40 -20.49 17.23 2.71
N PRO A 41 -21.43 16.36 2.29
CA PRO A 41 -21.74 15.15 3.04
C PRO A 41 -20.50 14.23 3.14
N PRO A 42 -20.40 13.38 4.18
CA PRO A 42 -19.23 12.51 4.38
C PRO A 42 -18.91 11.73 3.11
N ALA A 43 -17.76 12.02 2.51
CA ALA A 43 -17.28 11.28 1.35
C ALA A 43 -16.63 9.98 1.84
N ALA A 44 -17.23 8.85 1.47
CA ALA A 44 -16.69 7.54 1.80
C ALA A 44 -15.40 7.27 1.01
N GLY A 45 -14.38 6.70 1.66
CA GLY A 45 -13.29 6.01 0.94
C GLY A 45 -11.86 6.41 1.32
N SER A 46 -11.61 7.54 1.97
CA SER A 46 -10.24 7.92 2.37
C SER A 46 -10.19 8.70 3.68
N LYS A 47 -9.16 8.42 4.47
CA LYS A 47 -8.97 9.00 5.82
C LYS A 47 -8.05 10.21 5.82
N GLY A 48 -7.24 10.37 4.78
CA GLY A 48 -6.17 11.36 4.74
C GLY A 48 -4.93 10.80 4.06
N MET A 49 -3.81 11.45 4.30
CA MET A 49 -2.51 11.00 3.82
C MET A 49 -1.42 11.20 4.87
N ILE A 50 -0.35 10.42 4.75
CA ILE A 50 0.89 10.61 5.50
C ILE A 50 1.96 11.11 4.53
N ILE A 51 2.71 12.13 4.93
CA ILE A 51 3.92 12.60 4.24
C ILE A 51 5.13 12.06 5.00
N ASP A 52 5.97 11.25 4.34
CA ASP A 52 7.19 10.73 4.96
C ASP A 52 8.21 11.86 5.18
N LYS A 53 8.76 11.96 6.39
CA LYS A 53 9.78 12.95 6.73
C LYS A 53 11.13 12.72 6.06
N ALA A 54 11.42 11.48 5.66
CA ALA A 54 12.70 11.07 5.09
C ALA A 54 12.86 11.55 3.65
N ASP A 55 11.84 11.33 2.81
CA ASP A 55 11.92 11.59 1.36
C ASP A 55 10.77 12.45 0.80
N GLY A 56 9.73 12.73 1.61
CA GLY A 56 8.55 13.47 1.17
C GLY A 56 7.54 12.65 0.37
N SER A 57 7.69 11.32 0.35
CA SER A 57 6.72 10.43 -0.29
C SER A 57 5.33 10.54 0.34
N VAL A 58 4.31 10.35 -0.48
CA VAL A 58 2.90 10.53 -0.13
C VAL A 58 2.21 9.19 -0.01
N HIS A 59 1.64 8.90 1.15
CA HIS A 59 0.94 7.66 1.44
C HIS A 59 -0.54 7.95 1.71
N LYS A 60 -1.39 7.73 0.71
CA LYS A 60 -2.84 7.93 0.83
C LYS A 60 -3.47 6.78 1.63
N LEU A 61 -4.25 7.10 2.65
CA LEU A 61 -4.91 6.11 3.50
C LEU A 61 -6.34 5.83 3.00
N GLY A 62 -6.69 4.56 2.89
CA GLY A 62 -8.03 4.13 2.55
C GLY A 62 -8.96 4.12 3.76
N SER A 63 -10.22 3.72 3.56
CA SER A 63 -11.18 3.57 4.66
C SER A 63 -11.23 2.17 5.28
N ALA A 64 -10.51 1.19 4.71
CA ALA A 64 -10.64 -0.22 5.05
C ALA A 64 -10.17 -0.61 6.47
N PHE A 65 -9.18 0.10 7.03
CA PHE A 65 -8.60 -0.17 8.36
C PHE A 65 -8.70 1.06 9.25
N THR A 66 -8.57 0.93 10.56
CA THR A 66 -8.61 2.06 11.51
C THR A 66 -7.42 3.01 11.31
N LEU A 67 -7.60 4.29 11.62
CA LEU A 67 -6.51 5.27 11.45
C LEU A 67 -5.34 4.93 12.37
N GLU A 68 -5.64 4.51 13.60
CA GLU A 68 -4.67 4.14 14.63
C GLU A 68 -3.77 2.99 14.16
N ARG A 69 -4.35 1.99 13.47
CA ARG A 69 -3.60 0.89 12.86
C ARG A 69 -2.65 1.42 11.80
N ASP A 70 -3.12 2.28 10.90
CA ASP A 70 -2.31 2.78 9.79
C ASP A 70 -1.15 3.65 10.27
N LEU A 71 -1.39 4.53 11.25
CA LEU A 71 -0.34 5.35 11.84
C LEU A 71 0.70 4.48 12.56
N ALA A 72 0.26 3.48 13.34
CA ALA A 72 1.15 2.57 14.04
C ALA A 72 2.00 1.73 13.07
N ALA A 73 1.40 1.21 12.00
CA ALA A 73 2.13 0.46 10.97
C ALA A 73 3.13 1.35 10.23
N PHE A 74 2.78 2.60 9.92
CA PHE A 74 3.71 3.54 9.30
C PHE A 74 4.93 3.80 10.20
N ASP A 75 4.69 3.98 11.51
CA ASP A 75 5.74 4.18 12.50
C ASP A 75 6.59 2.91 12.74
N GLN A 76 6.07 1.72 12.44
CA GLN A 76 6.85 0.47 12.39
C GLN A 76 7.71 0.32 11.13
N GLY A 77 7.64 1.27 10.19
CA GLY A 77 8.44 1.26 8.96
C GLY A 77 7.69 0.81 7.71
N PHE A 78 6.40 0.46 7.81
CA PHE A 78 5.61 0.16 6.61
C PHE A 78 5.43 1.41 5.76
N ARG A 79 5.51 1.24 4.44
CA ARG A 79 5.27 2.29 3.44
C ARG A 79 4.16 1.86 2.51
N PHE A 80 3.02 2.53 2.62
CA PHE A 80 1.82 2.13 1.90
C PHE A 80 1.95 2.47 0.42
N GLY A 81 1.83 1.43 -0.40
CA GLY A 81 2.01 1.48 -1.85
C GLY A 81 2.02 0.07 -2.42
N ALA A 82 2.37 -0.02 -3.70
CA ALA A 82 2.64 -1.28 -4.39
C ALA A 82 4.14 -1.60 -4.32
N ALA A 83 4.49 -2.77 -3.80
CA ALA A 83 5.86 -3.25 -3.74
C ALA A 83 6.01 -4.56 -4.52
N TYR A 84 7.19 -4.78 -5.12
CA TYR A 84 7.55 -6.10 -5.64
C TYR A 84 8.45 -6.80 -4.63
N LEU A 85 8.15 -8.08 -4.35
CA LEU A 85 9.05 -8.94 -3.60
C LEU A 85 9.95 -9.69 -4.59
N VAL A 86 11.26 -9.60 -4.39
CA VAL A 86 12.25 -10.34 -5.17
C VAL A 86 12.98 -11.32 -4.25
N VAL A 87 12.84 -12.62 -4.53
CA VAL A 87 13.46 -13.69 -3.77
C VAL A 87 14.70 -14.17 -4.51
N HIS A 88 15.87 -14.07 -3.87
CA HIS A 88 17.14 -14.49 -4.45
C HIS A 88 17.59 -15.88 -4.00
N LYS A 89 17.17 -16.33 -2.81
CA LYS A 89 17.53 -17.61 -2.21
C LYS A 89 16.37 -18.12 -1.37
N VAL A 90 16.19 -19.44 -1.32
CA VAL A 90 15.17 -20.12 -0.52
C VAL A 90 15.83 -21.26 0.23
N GLY A 91 15.79 -21.24 1.56
CA GLY A 91 16.32 -22.31 2.42
C GLY A 91 15.29 -23.40 2.71
N ASP A 92 14.04 -23.01 2.93
CA ASP A 92 12.89 -23.89 3.11
C ASP A 92 11.81 -23.52 2.09
N LEU A 93 11.64 -24.36 1.08
CA LEU A 93 10.68 -24.13 0.01
C LEU A 93 9.23 -24.21 0.50
N THR A 94 8.92 -25.20 1.34
CA THR A 94 7.55 -25.41 1.83
C THR A 94 7.14 -24.25 2.74
N GLY A 95 8.02 -23.85 3.66
CA GLY A 95 7.80 -22.67 4.51
C GLY A 95 7.60 -21.40 3.67
N ALA A 96 8.47 -21.16 2.68
CA ALA A 96 8.37 -19.98 1.82
C ALA A 96 7.04 -19.93 1.03
N VAL A 97 6.59 -21.06 0.48
CA VAL A 97 5.29 -21.14 -0.22
C VAL A 97 4.14 -20.79 0.73
N ASN A 98 4.14 -21.33 1.94
CA ASN A 98 3.10 -21.09 2.92
C ASN A 98 3.01 -19.62 3.35
N GLU A 99 4.16 -18.95 3.55
CA GLU A 99 4.18 -17.52 3.90
C GLU A 99 3.69 -16.65 2.73
N LEU A 100 4.12 -16.92 1.50
CA LEU A 100 3.71 -16.14 0.34
C LEU A 100 2.21 -16.25 0.02
N LEU A 101 1.58 -17.38 0.35
CA LEU A 101 0.13 -17.54 0.22
C LEU A 101 -0.65 -16.59 1.12
N LYS A 102 -0.13 -16.26 2.32
CA LYS A 102 -0.79 -15.34 3.26
C LYS A 102 -0.86 -13.92 2.72
N VAL A 103 0.11 -13.53 1.91
CA VAL A 103 0.20 -12.19 1.29
C VAL A 103 -0.86 -12.00 0.19
N ARG A 104 -1.52 -13.08 -0.27
CA ARG A 104 -2.59 -13.06 -1.29
C ARG A 104 -2.19 -12.33 -2.58
N ILE A 105 -1.00 -12.64 -3.08
CA ILE A 105 -0.45 -12.06 -4.31
C ILE A 105 -1.37 -12.42 -5.48
N THR A 106 -1.70 -11.42 -6.31
CA THR A 106 -2.51 -11.61 -7.52
C THR A 106 -1.72 -11.22 -8.76
N GLU A 107 -2.09 -11.80 -9.89
CA GLU A 107 -1.61 -11.41 -11.20
C GLU A 107 -2.76 -11.02 -12.11
N ALA A 108 -2.52 -9.99 -12.92
CA ALA A 108 -3.46 -9.57 -13.95
C ALA A 108 -3.34 -10.51 -15.15
N VAL A 109 -4.40 -11.29 -15.40
CA VAL A 109 -4.51 -12.11 -16.62
C VAL A 109 -5.40 -11.35 -17.61
N PRO A 110 -4.94 -11.10 -18.85
CA PRO A 110 -5.76 -10.46 -19.86
C PRO A 110 -6.88 -11.40 -20.33
N GLU A 111 -8.10 -10.90 -20.34
CA GLU A 111 -9.28 -11.57 -20.85
C GLU A 111 -9.93 -10.67 -21.90
N PHE A 112 -10.18 -11.20 -23.09
CA PHE A 112 -10.76 -10.43 -24.19
C PHE A 112 -12.26 -10.70 -24.26
N ALA A 113 -13.06 -9.67 -24.04
CA ALA A 113 -14.52 -9.74 -24.14
C ALA A 113 -15.05 -8.47 -24.81
N HIS A 114 -15.95 -8.64 -25.78
CA HIS A 114 -16.59 -7.53 -26.51
C HIS A 114 -15.60 -6.52 -27.14
N GLY A 115 -14.44 -6.99 -27.61
CA GLY A 115 -13.41 -6.13 -28.20
C GLY A 115 -12.60 -5.30 -27.19
N VAL A 116 -12.77 -5.57 -25.89
CA VAL A 116 -12.03 -4.92 -24.80
C VAL A 116 -11.14 -5.94 -24.10
N GLU A 117 -9.88 -5.56 -23.84
CA GLU A 117 -8.97 -6.31 -22.97
C GLU A 117 -9.26 -5.94 -21.52
N TRP A 118 -9.72 -6.91 -20.74
CA TRP A 118 -9.90 -6.82 -19.31
C TRP A 118 -8.71 -7.45 -18.59
N ARG A 119 -8.22 -6.81 -17.54
CA ARG A 119 -7.16 -7.38 -16.69
C ARG A 119 -7.79 -7.92 -15.42
N ILE A 120 -8.03 -9.22 -15.38
CA ILE A 120 -8.69 -9.87 -14.25
C ILE A 120 -7.61 -10.30 -13.24
N PRO A 121 -7.68 -9.83 -11.97
CA PRO A 121 -6.75 -10.27 -10.95
C PRO A 121 -7.04 -11.72 -10.56
N LYS A 122 -6.05 -12.60 -10.71
CA LYS A 122 -6.09 -14.00 -10.29
C LYS A 122 -5.08 -14.24 -9.17
N PRO A 123 -5.49 -14.74 -7.99
CA PRO A 123 -4.56 -15.10 -6.92
C PRO A 123 -3.59 -16.19 -7.39
N LEU A 124 -2.32 -16.06 -7.00
CA LEU A 124 -1.34 -17.12 -7.22
C LEU A 124 -1.64 -18.34 -6.35
N THR A 125 -1.56 -19.52 -6.95
CA THR A 125 -1.71 -20.78 -6.22
C THR A 125 -0.39 -21.23 -5.59
N SER A 126 -0.47 -22.19 -4.66
CA SER A 126 0.71 -22.85 -4.09
C SER A 126 1.67 -23.37 -5.17
N LYS A 127 1.11 -23.97 -6.24
CA LYS A 127 1.88 -24.49 -7.37
C LYS A 127 2.58 -23.38 -8.17
N ASP A 128 1.90 -22.26 -8.40
CA ASP A 128 2.48 -21.12 -9.12
C ASP A 128 3.65 -20.51 -8.33
N ILE A 129 3.47 -20.37 -7.01
CA ILE A 129 4.49 -19.85 -6.10
C ILE A 129 5.68 -20.81 -6.06
N GLU A 130 5.44 -22.09 -5.84
CA GLU A 130 6.49 -23.12 -5.79
C GLU A 130 7.31 -23.16 -7.09
N ALA A 131 6.64 -23.16 -8.24
CA ALA A 131 7.28 -23.18 -9.55
C ALA A 131 8.24 -21.98 -9.72
N ARG A 132 7.83 -20.78 -9.29
CA ARG A 132 8.68 -19.58 -9.33
C ARG A 132 9.84 -19.66 -8.36
N LEU A 133 9.60 -20.09 -7.13
CA LEU A 133 10.66 -20.22 -6.11
C LEU A 133 11.73 -21.25 -6.49
N ARG A 134 11.40 -22.22 -7.35
CA ARG A 134 12.40 -23.14 -7.94
C ARG A 134 13.23 -22.51 -9.07
N ALA A 135 12.78 -21.40 -9.64
CA ALA A 135 13.43 -20.68 -10.75
C ALA A 135 13.92 -19.29 -10.31
N LEU A 136 14.86 -19.25 -9.37
CA LEU A 136 15.38 -18.00 -8.80
C LEU A 136 16.27 -17.21 -9.76
N PRO A 137 16.30 -15.86 -9.68
CA PRO A 137 15.52 -15.03 -8.75
C PRO A 137 14.03 -14.96 -9.13
N ALA A 138 13.15 -15.09 -8.14
CA ALA A 138 11.70 -15.05 -8.32
C ALA A 138 11.15 -13.67 -7.97
N LYS A 139 10.26 -13.14 -8.81
CA LYS A 139 9.58 -11.85 -8.59
C LYS A 139 8.09 -12.06 -8.35
N PHE A 140 7.55 -11.39 -7.34
CA PHE A 140 6.13 -11.40 -6.97
C PHE A 140 5.59 -9.98 -6.83
N GLY A 141 4.34 -9.76 -7.23
CA GLY A 141 3.64 -8.48 -7.09
C GLY A 141 3.20 -7.84 -8.42
N PRO A 142 2.70 -6.60 -8.36
CA PRO A 142 2.77 -5.68 -7.22
C PRO A 142 1.88 -6.09 -6.04
N ILE A 143 2.42 -6.04 -4.82
CA ILE A 143 1.75 -6.34 -3.56
C ILE A 143 1.29 -5.03 -2.94
N SER A 144 0.00 -4.93 -2.61
CA SER A 144 -0.50 -3.76 -1.87
C SER A 144 -0.14 -3.88 -0.39
N VAL A 145 0.97 -3.26 0.02
CA VAL A 145 1.48 -3.29 1.41
C VAL A 145 0.39 -2.90 2.41
N TYR A 146 -0.44 -1.92 2.05
CA TYR A 146 -1.55 -1.44 2.88
C TYR A 146 -2.52 -2.55 3.34
N PHE A 147 -2.82 -3.52 2.46
CA PHE A 147 -3.72 -4.65 2.73
C PHE A 147 -2.98 -5.89 3.24
N SER A 148 -1.66 -5.83 3.35
CA SER A 148 -0.82 -6.98 3.68
C SER A 148 -0.03 -6.81 4.98
N VAL A 149 -0.14 -5.68 5.69
CA VAL A 149 0.65 -5.39 6.90
C VAL A 149 0.59 -6.54 7.91
N GLU A 150 -0.60 -7.03 8.24
CA GLU A 150 -0.79 -8.10 9.23
C GLU A 150 -0.20 -9.45 8.76
N SER A 151 -0.05 -9.63 7.44
CA SER A 151 0.60 -10.81 6.87
C SER A 151 2.12 -10.66 6.73
N LEU A 152 2.65 -9.46 6.98
CA LEU A 152 4.06 -9.11 6.85
C LEU A 152 4.74 -8.81 8.21
N GLN A 153 3.98 -8.82 9.30
CA GLN A 153 4.47 -8.75 10.69
C GLN A 153 4.92 -10.14 11.17
#